data_AF-A0A7R8ZZ75-F1
#
_entry.id   AF-A0A7R8ZZ75-F1
#
_cell.length_a   1.000
_cell.length_b   1.000
_cell.length_c   1.000
_cell.angle_alpha   90.00
_cell.angle_beta   90.00
_cell.angle_gamma   90.00
#
_symmetry.space_group_name_H-M   'P 1'
#
loop_
_entity.id
_entity.type
_entity.pdbx_description
1 polymer ?
#
loop_
_entity_poly.entity_id
_entity_poly.type
_entity_poly.pdbx_seq_one_letter_code
_entity_poly.pdbx_strand_id
1 'polypeptide(L)'
;MHVLDWVRTDLAYRLEDGTECLFFDPVQFAAFDIHILQRKGAEADYTHSQLDQAGRFFAGLGRSGQSKFEQSIIDVFPGCKFGMSITEIREMISSYDQIDAAKLKSHYFHFLQDVIPVAEGAGVRMAVHPDDPPYPILGLPRIVSTAQDVEDLLGAVDSPANGLCFCTGSFSPRSDNNLPEMIRQFGDRIHCAHLRSTQRNPDGSFYEANHLEGSVDMYEVVRALLLEMQKRRMRAEPHWQLPFRPDHGHTMMDDLEKEPPENPGYSGIGRMRGLAELRGLQLGIARSLGQ
;
A
#
# COMPACT_ATOMS: atom_id res chain seq x y z
N MET A 1 -2.96 2.46 9.07
CA MET A 1 -2.15 3.64 8.68
C MET A 1 -2.41 4.80 9.63
N HIS A 2 -1.37 5.36 10.25
CA HIS A 2 -1.46 6.48 11.20
C HIS A 2 -0.43 7.53 10.82
N VAL A 3 -0.81 8.81 10.91
CA VAL A 3 -0.09 10.00 10.37
C VAL A 3 0.03 9.99 8.84
N LEU A 4 0.46 8.88 8.25
CA LEU A 4 0.68 8.70 6.81
C LEU A 4 -0.10 7.50 6.29
N ASP A 5 -0.88 7.78 5.25
CA ASP A 5 -1.65 6.79 4.53
C ASP A 5 -0.69 5.93 3.69
N TRP A 6 -0.40 6.31 2.45
CA TRP A 6 0.60 5.67 1.61
C TRP A 6 1.85 6.55 1.42
N VAL A 7 3.01 5.94 1.15
CA VAL A 7 4.29 6.65 1.04
C VAL A 7 5.05 6.28 -0.22
N ARG A 8 5.46 7.29 -0.98
CA ARG A 8 6.38 7.21 -2.13
C ARG A 8 7.38 8.37 -2.01
N THR A 9 8.56 8.23 -2.61
CA THR A 9 9.60 9.28 -2.64
C THR A 9 9.64 10.00 -3.97
N ASP A 10 9.11 9.39 -5.03
CA ASP A 10 8.96 9.99 -6.36
C ASP A 10 7.59 9.62 -6.94
N LEU A 11 6.90 10.62 -7.50
CA LEU A 11 5.55 10.49 -8.07
C LEU A 11 5.54 10.45 -9.60
N ALA A 12 6.69 10.71 -10.23
CA ALA A 12 6.87 10.78 -11.66
C ALA A 12 8.16 10.05 -12.08
N TYR A 13 8.42 8.90 -11.45
CA TYR A 13 9.59 8.09 -11.75
C TYR A 13 9.49 7.54 -13.17
N ARG A 14 10.38 8.01 -14.05
CA ARG A 14 10.32 7.73 -15.49
C ARG A 14 10.98 6.40 -15.83
N LEU A 15 10.23 5.53 -16.50
CA LEU A 15 10.68 4.23 -16.98
C LEU A 15 11.33 4.33 -18.37
N GLU A 16 12.03 3.27 -18.77
CA GLU A 16 12.75 3.20 -20.05
C GLU A 16 11.83 3.37 -21.27
N ASP A 17 10.57 2.94 -21.16
CA ASP A 17 9.55 3.08 -22.21
C ASP A 17 8.96 4.50 -22.29
N GLY A 18 9.39 5.40 -21.41
CA GLY A 18 8.96 6.79 -21.34
C GLY A 18 7.71 7.04 -20.51
N THR A 19 7.10 6.01 -19.92
CA THR A 19 6.00 6.15 -18.97
C THR A 19 6.51 6.61 -17.60
N GLU A 20 5.61 7.13 -16.75
CA GLU A 20 5.93 7.53 -15.38
C GLU A 20 5.12 6.73 -14.36
N CYS A 21 5.75 6.39 -13.24
CA CYS A 21 5.14 5.60 -12.17
C CYS A 21 5.52 6.14 -10.79
N LEU A 22 4.89 5.61 -9.74
CA LEU A 22 5.26 5.95 -8.37
C LEU A 22 6.42 5.07 -7.91
N PHE A 23 7.36 5.65 -7.17
CA PHE A 23 8.56 4.96 -6.70
C PHE A 23 8.84 5.28 -5.23
N PHE A 24 9.31 4.27 -4.51
CA PHE A 24 9.79 4.39 -3.14
C PHE A 24 11.27 4.00 -3.10
N ASP A 25 12.10 4.94 -2.67
CA ASP A 25 13.53 4.77 -2.45
C ASP A 25 13.84 4.85 -0.94
N PRO A 26 14.35 3.77 -0.32
CA PRO A 26 14.65 3.77 1.10
C PRO A 26 15.77 4.75 1.48
N VAL A 27 16.70 5.07 0.56
CA VAL A 27 17.78 6.04 0.78
C VAL A 27 17.24 7.45 0.79
N GLN A 28 16.38 7.80 -0.16
CA GLN A 28 15.73 9.11 -0.17
C GLN A 28 14.81 9.27 1.04
N PHE A 29 14.08 8.22 1.40
CA PHE A 29 13.23 8.24 2.59
C PHE A 29 14.03 8.43 3.88
N ALA A 30 15.20 7.79 4.02
CA ALA A 30 16.12 8.02 5.13
C ALA A 30 16.68 9.45 5.13
N ALA A 31 17.05 9.99 3.96
CA ALA A 31 17.52 11.36 3.83
C ALA A 31 16.47 12.37 4.28
N PHE A 32 15.20 12.13 3.94
CA PHE A 32 14.09 12.93 4.44
C PHE A 32 13.98 12.86 5.97
N ASP A 33 13.94 11.65 6.55
CA ASP A 33 13.75 11.46 7.99
C ASP A 33 14.87 12.14 8.82
N ILE A 34 16.12 11.99 8.37
CA ILE A 34 17.30 12.45 9.10
C ILE A 34 17.58 13.94 8.87
N HIS A 35 17.49 14.42 7.62
CA HIS A 35 17.98 15.77 7.29
C HIS A 35 16.87 16.82 7.19
N ILE A 36 15.64 16.43 6.81
CA ILE A 36 14.50 17.34 6.66
C ILE A 36 13.61 17.25 7.89
N LEU A 37 13.03 16.07 8.15
CA LEU A 37 12.18 15.85 9.31
C LEU A 37 12.99 15.96 10.60
N GLN A 38 14.26 15.54 10.60
CA GLN A 38 15.15 15.57 11.76
C GLN A 38 14.49 14.90 12.97
N ARG A 39 13.88 13.74 12.75
CA ARG A 39 13.21 13.01 13.83
C ARG A 39 14.25 12.52 14.83
N LYS A 40 13.97 12.74 16.11
CA LYS A 40 14.88 12.39 17.19
C LYS A 40 15.12 10.88 17.22
N GLY A 41 16.39 10.47 17.09
CA GLY A 41 16.79 9.06 17.14
C GLY A 41 16.50 8.26 15.87
N ALA A 42 16.17 8.94 14.76
CA ALA A 42 15.89 8.28 13.49
C ALA A 42 17.03 7.38 13.00
N GLU A 43 18.27 7.70 13.34
CA GLU A 43 19.45 6.97 12.93
C GLU A 43 19.45 5.51 13.38
N ALA A 44 18.71 5.17 14.44
CA ALA A 44 18.57 3.80 14.94
C ALA A 44 17.73 2.90 14.04
N ASP A 45 16.89 3.47 13.17
CA ASP A 45 16.00 2.72 12.27
C ASP A 45 16.68 2.35 10.95
N TYR A 46 17.91 2.81 10.72
CA TYR A 46 18.63 2.64 9.46
C TYR A 46 19.97 1.91 9.66
N THR A 47 20.36 1.14 8.65
CA THR A 47 21.71 0.54 8.62
C THR A 47 22.78 1.61 8.38
N HIS A 48 24.02 1.36 8.78
CA HIS A 48 25.13 2.28 8.54
C HIS A 48 25.29 2.64 7.05
N SER A 49 25.10 1.66 6.16
CA SER A 49 25.14 1.88 4.71
C SER A 49 24.03 2.81 4.23
N GLN A 50 22.81 2.68 4.78
CA GLN A 50 21.70 3.59 4.45
C GLN A 50 21.97 5.01 4.96
N LEU A 51 22.51 5.17 6.17
CA LEU A 51 22.89 6.49 6.71
C LEU A 51 23.93 7.18 5.81
N ASP A 52 24.97 6.46 5.42
CA ASP A 52 26.02 6.99 4.55
C ASP A 52 25.51 7.33 3.14
N GLN A 53 24.60 6.52 2.60
CA GLN A 53 23.99 6.78 1.30
C GLN A 53 23.04 7.97 1.37
N ALA A 54 22.22 8.08 2.41
CA ALA A 54 21.29 9.19 2.63
C ALA A 54 22.03 10.52 2.78
N GLY A 55 23.11 10.54 3.57
CA GLY A 55 23.96 11.72 3.73
C GLY A 55 24.62 12.15 2.42
N ARG A 56 25.15 11.20 1.64
CA ARG A 56 25.74 11.48 0.32
C ARG A 56 24.71 11.99 -0.68
N PHE A 57 23.54 11.36 -0.74
CA PHE A 57 22.42 11.78 -1.58
C PHE A 57 22.04 13.22 -1.24
N PHE A 58 21.73 13.50 0.02
CA PHE A 58 21.24 14.82 0.45
C PHE A 58 22.30 15.92 0.24
N ALA A 59 23.57 15.64 0.55
CA ALA A 59 24.67 16.58 0.29
C ALA A 59 24.88 16.85 -1.21
N GLY A 60 24.73 15.82 -2.04
CA GLY A 60 24.90 15.87 -3.49
C GLY A 60 23.88 16.75 -4.22
N LEU A 61 22.70 16.96 -3.64
CA LEU A 61 21.65 17.82 -4.21
C LEU A 61 22.03 19.32 -4.26
N GLY A 62 22.96 19.75 -3.40
CA GLY A 62 23.24 21.18 -3.18
C GLY A 62 22.03 21.95 -2.62
N ARG A 63 22.18 23.24 -2.31
CA ARG A 63 21.10 24.00 -1.62
C ARG A 63 19.78 24.05 -2.39
N SER A 64 19.84 24.33 -3.69
CA SER A 64 18.63 24.40 -4.54
C SER A 64 17.96 23.04 -4.70
N GLY A 65 18.74 21.97 -4.83
CA GLY A 65 18.20 20.62 -4.91
C GLY A 65 17.62 20.13 -3.59
N GLN A 66 18.23 20.48 -2.45
CA GLN A 66 17.69 20.16 -1.12
C GLN A 66 16.32 20.79 -0.90
N SER A 67 16.14 22.08 -1.22
CA SER A 67 14.83 22.73 -1.12
C SER A 67 13.78 22.11 -2.05
N LYS A 68 14.19 21.69 -3.27
CA LYS A 68 13.28 20.98 -4.18
C LYS A 68 12.89 19.60 -3.67
N PHE A 69 13.84 18.86 -3.09
CA PHE A 69 13.60 17.55 -2.50
C PHE A 69 12.70 17.63 -1.27
N GLU A 70 12.93 18.63 -0.42
CA GLU A 70 12.03 18.94 0.70
C GLU A 70 10.61 19.22 0.20
N GLN A 71 10.47 20.11 -0.80
CA GLN A 71 9.17 20.42 -1.38
C GLN A 71 8.52 19.19 -2.02
N SER A 72 9.28 18.37 -2.76
CA SER A 72 8.71 17.19 -3.41
C SER A 72 8.18 16.19 -2.39
N ILE A 73 8.90 15.94 -1.29
CA ILE A 73 8.41 15.03 -0.25
C ILE A 73 7.21 15.62 0.49
N ILE A 74 7.20 16.93 0.77
CA ILE A 74 6.03 17.65 1.32
C ILE A 74 4.82 17.47 0.40
N ASP A 75 4.98 17.64 -0.92
CA ASP A 75 3.89 17.51 -1.88
C ASP A 75 3.35 16.08 -1.97
N VAL A 76 4.18 15.07 -1.66
CA VAL A 76 3.77 13.65 -1.59
C VAL A 76 3.15 13.28 -0.25
N PHE A 77 3.60 13.89 0.84
CA PHE A 77 3.18 13.53 2.19
C PHE A 77 1.70 13.84 2.37
N PRO A 78 0.83 12.85 2.63
CA PRO A 78 -0.60 13.09 2.79
C PRO A 78 -0.91 14.16 3.85
N GLY A 79 -0.14 14.18 4.96
CA GLY A 79 -0.23 15.20 6.00
C GLY A 79 0.07 16.63 5.52
N CYS A 80 1.08 16.81 4.66
CA CYS A 80 1.45 18.11 4.11
C CYS A 80 0.45 18.62 3.05
N LYS A 81 -0.20 17.71 2.30
CA LYS A 81 -1.33 18.09 1.42
C LYS A 81 -2.49 18.74 2.19
N PHE A 82 -2.61 18.50 3.50
CA PHE A 82 -3.55 19.19 4.38
C PHE A 82 -3.03 20.54 4.92
N GLY A 83 -1.91 21.04 4.39
CA GLY A 83 -1.32 22.33 4.79
C GLY A 83 -0.45 22.27 6.04
N MET A 84 -0.06 21.08 6.51
CA MET A 84 0.82 20.92 7.67
C MET A 84 2.29 21.21 7.33
N SER A 85 2.95 21.94 8.21
CA SER A 85 4.39 22.14 8.21
C SER A 85 5.16 20.89 8.67
N ILE A 86 6.46 20.81 8.33
CA ILE A 86 7.36 19.76 8.82
C ILE A 86 7.41 19.70 10.35
N THR A 87 7.30 20.85 11.03
CA THR A 87 7.25 20.89 12.50
C THR A 87 5.98 20.24 13.04
N GLU A 88 4.82 20.52 12.45
CA GLU A 88 3.55 19.87 12.84
C GLU A 88 3.57 18.37 12.54
N ILE A 89 4.18 17.94 11.43
CA ILE A 89 4.39 16.50 11.16
C ILE A 89 5.25 15.88 12.26
N ARG A 90 6.36 16.52 12.63
CA ARG A 90 7.26 16.03 13.67
C ARG A 90 6.54 15.89 15.01
N GLU A 91 5.71 16.87 15.38
CA GLU A 91 4.89 16.84 16.59
C GLU A 91 3.80 15.76 16.54
N MET A 92 3.19 15.55 15.38
CA MET A 92 2.22 14.48 15.19
C MET A 92 2.87 13.11 15.34
N ILE A 93 4.07 12.90 14.78
CA ILE A 93 4.84 11.66 14.93
C ILE A 93 5.23 11.45 16.39
N SER A 94 5.73 12.47 17.08
CA SER A 94 6.17 12.32 18.49
C SER A 94 5.03 11.99 19.46
N SER A 95 3.78 12.27 19.09
CA SER A 95 2.61 11.83 19.88
C SER A 95 2.49 10.30 19.98
N TYR A 96 3.20 9.54 19.13
CA TYR A 96 3.27 8.08 19.13
C TYR A 96 4.52 7.51 19.82
N ASP A 97 5.40 8.34 20.41
CA ASP A 97 6.66 7.88 21.05
C ASP A 97 6.46 6.79 22.11
N GLN A 98 5.27 6.70 22.71
CA GLN A 98 4.90 5.72 23.74
C GLN A 98 3.83 4.72 23.25
N ILE A 99 3.74 4.53 21.92
CA ILE A 99 2.81 3.63 21.25
C ILE A 99 3.61 2.68 20.36
N ASP A 100 3.92 1.50 20.90
CA ASP A 100 4.47 0.40 20.12
C ASP A 100 3.39 -0.34 19.32
N ALA A 101 3.80 -1.35 18.55
CA ALA A 101 2.89 -2.13 17.71
C ALA A 101 1.81 -2.88 18.53
N ALA A 102 2.15 -3.38 19.72
CA ALA A 102 1.21 -4.10 20.56
C ALA A 102 0.13 -3.16 21.11
N LYS A 103 0.54 -1.98 21.58
CA LYS A 103 -0.38 -0.95 22.05
C LYS A 103 -1.24 -0.42 20.91
N LEU A 104 -0.67 -0.16 19.73
CA LEU A 104 -1.45 0.27 18.57
C LEU A 104 -2.47 -0.80 18.14
N LYS A 105 -2.09 -2.08 18.12
CA LYS A 105 -3.02 -3.20 17.87
C LYS A 105 -4.15 -3.19 18.90
N SER A 106 -3.85 -3.03 20.19
CA SER A 106 -4.86 -2.98 21.25
C SER A 106 -5.86 -1.83 21.07
N HIS A 107 -5.38 -0.64 20.69
CA HIS A 107 -6.25 0.49 20.38
C HIS A 107 -7.14 0.19 19.17
N TYR A 108 -6.57 -0.45 18.14
CA TYR A 108 -7.33 -0.77 16.94
C TYR A 108 -8.39 -1.84 17.20
N PHE A 109 -8.07 -2.86 18.01
CA PHE A 109 -9.04 -3.89 18.39
C PHE A 109 -10.19 -3.31 19.20
N HIS A 110 -9.91 -2.38 20.11
CA HIS A 110 -10.96 -1.65 20.83
C HIS A 110 -11.89 -0.89 19.86
N PHE A 111 -11.34 -0.19 18.87
CA PHE A 111 -12.14 0.44 17.82
C PHE A 111 -13.01 -0.58 17.03
N LEU A 112 -12.44 -1.73 16.67
CA LEU A 112 -13.19 -2.76 15.93
C LEU A 112 -14.32 -3.35 16.79
N GLN A 113 -14.08 -3.57 18.08
CA GLN A 113 -15.10 -4.08 19.01
C GLN A 113 -16.33 -3.17 19.10
N ASP A 114 -16.14 -1.85 18.97
CA ASP A 114 -17.23 -0.88 18.95
C ASP A 114 -17.91 -0.76 17.56
N VAL A 115 -17.12 -0.74 16.48
CA VAL A 115 -17.62 -0.40 15.14
C VAL A 115 -18.19 -1.60 14.38
N ILE A 116 -17.59 -2.78 14.50
CA ILE A 116 -18.00 -3.97 13.74
C ILE A 116 -19.43 -4.40 14.05
N PRO A 117 -19.91 -4.44 15.31
CA PRO A 117 -21.31 -4.78 15.60
C PRO A 117 -22.31 -3.81 14.96
N VAL A 118 -21.95 -2.52 14.90
CA VAL A 118 -22.78 -1.49 14.24
C VAL A 118 -22.81 -1.71 12.74
N ALA A 119 -21.65 -1.99 12.12
CA ALA A 119 -21.57 -2.30 10.70
C ALA A 119 -22.41 -3.54 10.35
N GLU A 120 -22.30 -4.61 11.13
CA GLU A 120 -23.08 -5.83 10.95
C GLU A 120 -24.60 -5.56 11.07
N GLY A 121 -25.03 -4.84 12.11
CA GLY A 121 -26.43 -4.46 12.30
C GLY A 121 -27.00 -3.59 11.16
N ALA A 122 -26.15 -2.84 10.48
CA ALA A 122 -26.50 -2.03 9.31
C ALA A 122 -26.38 -2.79 7.97
N GLY A 123 -25.95 -4.06 7.97
CA GLY A 123 -25.68 -4.83 6.75
C GLY A 123 -24.45 -4.36 5.97
N VAL A 124 -23.52 -3.68 6.64
CA VAL A 124 -22.26 -3.18 6.06
C VAL A 124 -21.13 -4.17 6.33
N ARG A 125 -20.33 -4.44 5.30
CA ARG A 125 -19.09 -5.22 5.40
C ARG A 125 -17.88 -4.29 5.31
N MET A 126 -17.16 -4.15 6.42
CA MET A 126 -15.94 -3.33 6.51
C MET A 126 -14.77 -4.03 5.83
N ALA A 127 -13.91 -3.27 5.14
CA ALA A 127 -12.78 -3.81 4.40
C ALA A 127 -11.52 -3.00 4.74
N VAL A 128 -10.76 -3.42 5.75
CA VAL A 128 -9.51 -2.74 6.11
C VAL A 128 -8.51 -2.85 4.96
N HIS A 129 -7.86 -1.74 4.61
CA HIS A 129 -6.77 -1.75 3.65
C HIS A 129 -5.44 -1.97 4.37
N PRO A 130 -4.50 -2.76 3.81
CA PRO A 130 -3.18 -2.92 4.40
C PRO A 130 -2.39 -1.61 4.40
N ASP A 131 -1.37 -1.60 5.24
CA ASP A 131 -0.37 -0.55 5.28
C ASP A 131 0.47 -0.51 3.96
N ASP A 132 0.76 0.68 3.44
CA ASP A 132 1.57 0.89 2.22
C ASP A 132 2.71 1.94 2.42
N PRO A 133 3.98 1.56 2.56
CA PRO A 133 4.49 0.20 2.54
C PRO A 133 4.12 -0.61 3.81
N PRO A 134 4.18 -1.95 3.76
CA PRO A 134 3.73 -2.84 4.83
C PRO A 134 4.83 -3.11 5.87
N TYR A 135 5.50 -2.06 6.34
CA TYR A 135 6.51 -2.14 7.40
C TYR A 135 6.60 -0.82 8.17
N PRO A 136 7.13 -0.84 9.41
CA PRO A 136 7.31 0.39 10.19
C PRO A 136 8.14 1.43 9.44
N ILE A 137 7.76 2.69 9.58
CA ILE A 137 8.43 3.85 8.97
C ILE A 137 8.45 4.99 9.97
N LEU A 138 9.49 5.83 10.01
CA LEU A 138 9.55 7.02 10.89
C LEU A 138 9.33 6.70 12.39
N GLY A 139 9.77 5.54 12.86
CA GLY A 139 9.53 5.06 14.23
C GLY A 139 8.08 4.67 14.53
N LEU A 140 7.19 4.73 13.54
CA LEU A 140 5.76 4.47 13.65
C LEU A 140 5.42 2.99 13.35
N PRO A 141 4.71 2.27 14.24
CA PRO A 141 4.38 0.86 14.03
C PRO A 141 3.27 0.66 13.00
N ARG A 142 3.50 -0.14 11.96
CA ARG A 142 2.47 -0.54 10.99
C ARG A 142 1.96 -1.95 11.32
N ILE A 143 0.63 -2.10 11.42
CA ILE A 143 -0.04 -3.23 12.11
C ILE A 143 -1.07 -3.99 11.25
N VAL A 144 -1.14 -3.69 9.95
CA VAL A 144 -1.89 -4.45 8.93
C VAL A 144 -0.95 -4.69 7.75
N SER A 145 0.15 -5.39 8.02
CA SER A 145 1.32 -5.48 7.13
C SER A 145 1.66 -6.91 6.71
N THR A 146 1.29 -7.90 7.52
CA THR A 146 1.64 -9.31 7.34
C THR A 146 0.41 -10.22 7.43
N ALA A 147 0.56 -11.50 7.05
CA ALA A 147 -0.48 -12.50 7.26
C ALA A 147 -0.89 -12.64 8.74
N GLN A 148 0.09 -12.57 9.67
CA GLN A 148 -0.21 -12.61 11.11
C GLN A 148 -1.03 -11.40 11.56
N ASP A 149 -0.72 -10.21 11.06
CA ASP A 149 -1.51 -9.02 11.37
C ASP A 149 -2.96 -9.14 10.90
N VAL A 150 -3.17 -9.71 9.71
CA VAL A 150 -4.50 -9.97 9.17
C VAL A 150 -5.24 -10.98 10.04
N GLU A 151 -4.58 -12.08 10.45
CA GLU A 151 -5.15 -13.08 11.34
C GLU A 151 -5.56 -12.46 12.69
N ASP A 152 -4.66 -11.72 13.33
CA ASP A 152 -4.94 -11.06 14.61
C ASP A 152 -6.13 -10.09 14.51
N LEU A 153 -6.20 -9.29 13.43
CA LEU A 153 -7.25 -8.31 13.19
C LEU A 153 -8.60 -8.97 12.93
N LEU A 154 -8.64 -9.99 12.09
CA LEU A 154 -9.88 -10.72 11.79
C LEU A 154 -10.39 -11.49 13.01
N GLY A 155 -9.48 -11.97 13.87
CA GLY A 155 -9.77 -12.63 15.13
C GLY A 155 -10.16 -11.69 16.28
N ALA A 156 -9.86 -10.39 16.19
CA ALA A 156 -10.22 -9.41 17.23
C ALA A 156 -11.75 -9.27 17.41
N VAL A 157 -12.50 -9.42 16.31
CA VAL A 157 -13.97 -9.52 16.30
C VAL A 157 -14.37 -10.56 15.26
N ASP A 158 -14.86 -11.70 15.72
CA ASP A 158 -15.35 -12.79 14.87
C ASP A 158 -16.74 -12.46 14.31
N SER A 159 -16.75 -11.64 13.26
CA SER A 159 -17.96 -11.22 12.55
C SER A 159 -17.68 -11.14 11.05
N PRO A 160 -18.63 -11.57 10.18
CA PRO A 160 -18.50 -11.45 8.73
C PRO A 160 -18.46 -9.99 8.25
N ALA A 161 -18.80 -9.02 9.11
CA ALA A 161 -18.67 -7.60 8.82
C ALA A 161 -17.23 -7.08 9.00
N ASN A 162 -16.37 -7.77 9.76
CA ASN A 162 -14.95 -7.42 9.91
C ASN A 162 -14.14 -8.09 8.81
N GLY A 163 -13.67 -7.38 7.79
CA GLY A 163 -12.94 -8.00 6.69
C GLY A 163 -11.87 -7.13 6.08
N LEU A 164 -11.34 -7.62 4.96
CA LEU A 164 -10.12 -7.14 4.33
C LEU A 164 -10.41 -6.60 2.92
N CYS A 165 -9.86 -5.43 2.62
CA CYS A 165 -9.54 -5.01 1.26
C CYS A 165 -8.18 -5.63 0.90
N PHE A 166 -8.19 -6.70 0.11
CA PHE A 166 -6.96 -7.39 -0.25
C PHE A 166 -6.21 -6.61 -1.34
N CYS A 167 -5.27 -5.76 -0.93
CA CYS A 167 -4.43 -5.00 -1.85
C CYS A 167 -3.11 -5.72 -2.13
N THR A 168 -3.00 -6.31 -3.32
CA THR A 168 -1.77 -7.01 -3.71
C THR A 168 -0.57 -6.09 -3.77
N GLY A 169 -0.76 -4.85 -4.25
CA GLY A 169 0.31 -3.87 -4.40
C GLY A 169 0.85 -3.32 -3.09
N SER A 170 0.04 -3.27 -2.03
CA SER A 170 0.49 -2.80 -0.72
C SER A 170 1.14 -3.92 0.09
N PHE A 171 0.72 -5.18 -0.09
CA PHE A 171 1.41 -6.32 0.54
C PHE A 171 2.70 -6.72 -0.21
N SER A 172 2.81 -6.42 -1.51
CA SER A 172 3.92 -6.88 -2.37
C SER A 172 5.30 -6.25 -2.16
N PRO A 173 5.51 -5.10 -1.49
CA PRO A 173 6.86 -4.62 -1.19
C PRO A 173 7.66 -5.58 -0.31
N ARG A 174 6.99 -6.51 0.37
CA ARG A 174 7.63 -7.58 1.14
C ARG A 174 7.62 -8.91 0.39
N SER A 175 8.75 -9.61 0.42
CA SER A 175 8.89 -10.95 -0.16
C SER A 175 8.38 -12.07 0.76
N ASP A 176 8.25 -11.81 2.06
CA ASP A 176 7.76 -12.80 3.04
C ASP A 176 6.22 -12.92 3.06
N ASN A 177 5.50 -12.01 2.40
CA ASN A 177 4.06 -12.12 2.17
C ASN A 177 3.75 -13.02 0.97
N ASN A 178 3.25 -14.23 1.24
CA ASN A 178 2.74 -15.14 0.21
C ASN A 178 1.27 -14.82 -0.11
N LEU A 179 1.04 -13.97 -1.12
CA LEU A 179 -0.29 -13.43 -1.42
C LEU A 179 -1.32 -14.51 -1.79
N PRO A 180 -1.02 -15.51 -2.66
CA PRO A 180 -1.96 -16.58 -2.95
C PRO A 180 -2.34 -17.40 -1.70
N GLU A 181 -1.40 -17.62 -0.77
CA GLU A 181 -1.69 -18.31 0.47
C GLU A 181 -2.55 -17.47 1.41
N MET A 182 -2.26 -16.18 1.55
CA MET A 182 -3.12 -15.27 2.32
C MET A 182 -4.56 -15.25 1.78
N ILE A 183 -4.75 -15.28 0.46
CA ILE A 183 -6.09 -15.38 -0.13
C ILE A 183 -6.76 -16.72 0.20
N ARG A 184 -6.01 -17.83 0.23
CA ARG A 184 -6.55 -19.14 0.64
C ARG A 184 -6.94 -19.17 2.12
N GLN A 185 -6.15 -18.52 2.98
CA GLN A 185 -6.37 -18.47 4.42
C GLN A 185 -7.52 -17.54 4.81
N PHE A 186 -7.58 -16.33 4.23
CA PHE A 186 -8.52 -15.27 4.63
C PHE A 186 -9.64 -15.03 3.62
N GLY A 187 -9.78 -15.93 2.65
CA GLY A 187 -10.61 -15.75 1.46
C GLY A 187 -12.05 -15.39 1.78
N ASP A 188 -12.67 -15.98 2.79
CA ASP A 188 -14.05 -15.75 3.23
C ASP A 188 -14.27 -14.36 3.86
N ARG A 189 -13.20 -13.72 4.34
CA ARG A 189 -13.19 -12.38 4.94
C ARG A 189 -12.64 -11.28 4.02
N ILE A 190 -12.24 -11.61 2.79
CA ILE A 190 -11.94 -10.60 1.75
C ILE A 190 -13.26 -10.02 1.24
N HIS A 191 -13.41 -8.69 1.28
CA HIS A 191 -14.63 -8.00 0.86
C HIS A 191 -14.46 -7.22 -0.44
N CYS A 192 -13.22 -6.83 -0.77
CA CYS A 192 -12.85 -6.25 -2.05
C CYS A 192 -11.35 -6.46 -2.30
N ALA A 193 -10.91 -6.25 -3.53
CA ALA A 193 -9.49 -6.38 -3.90
C ALA A 193 -8.98 -5.17 -4.67
N HIS A 194 -7.74 -4.76 -4.38
CA HIS A 194 -6.96 -3.89 -5.22
C HIS A 194 -5.93 -4.76 -5.93
N LEU A 195 -6.06 -4.89 -7.24
CA LEU A 195 -5.22 -5.75 -8.06
C LEU A 195 -4.25 -4.86 -8.82
N ARG A 196 -3.04 -4.74 -8.29
CA ARG A 196 -1.87 -4.12 -8.94
C ARG A 196 -0.59 -4.82 -8.48
N SER A 197 0.55 -4.45 -9.06
CA SER A 197 1.83 -5.09 -8.74
C SER A 197 2.89 -4.02 -8.51
N THR A 198 3.72 -4.19 -7.47
CA THR A 198 4.98 -3.43 -7.35
C THR A 198 6.13 -4.29 -7.83
N GLN A 199 7.16 -3.68 -8.40
CA GLN A 199 8.43 -4.34 -8.65
C GLN A 199 9.41 -4.01 -7.52
N ARG A 200 9.86 -5.02 -6.78
CA ARG A 200 10.90 -4.88 -5.75
C ARG A 200 12.28 -4.89 -6.41
N ASN A 201 13.17 -4.04 -5.90
CA ASN A 201 14.57 -4.02 -6.27
C ASN A 201 15.43 -4.62 -5.13
N PRO A 202 16.64 -5.15 -5.43
CA PRO A 202 17.52 -5.74 -4.42
C PRO A 202 17.97 -4.80 -3.31
N ASP A 203 17.94 -3.49 -3.55
CA ASP A 203 18.31 -2.44 -2.58
C ASP A 203 17.18 -2.07 -1.61
N GLY A 204 16.03 -2.74 -1.71
CA GLY A 204 14.85 -2.47 -0.89
C GLY A 204 13.95 -1.36 -1.44
N SER A 205 14.31 -0.73 -2.56
CA SER A 205 13.39 0.16 -3.29
C SER A 205 12.32 -0.63 -4.03
N PHE A 206 11.23 0.04 -4.39
CA PHE A 206 10.21 -0.55 -5.25
C PHE A 206 9.46 0.53 -6.04
N TYR A 207 9.01 0.18 -7.24
CA TYR A 207 8.13 1.03 -8.05
C TYR A 207 6.81 0.32 -8.36
N GLU A 208 5.79 1.10 -8.71
CA GLU A 208 4.54 0.58 -9.27
C GLU A 208 4.83 -0.01 -10.65
N ALA A 209 4.64 -1.33 -10.81
CA ALA A 209 4.90 -2.02 -12.05
C ALA A 209 3.64 -2.08 -12.94
N ASN A 210 3.81 -2.51 -14.19
CA ASN A 210 2.68 -2.99 -14.99
C ASN A 210 2.00 -4.16 -14.26
N HIS A 211 0.67 -4.26 -14.37
CA HIS A 211 -0.16 -5.13 -13.52
C HIS A 211 0.24 -6.61 -13.59
N LEU A 212 0.77 -7.07 -14.72
CA LEU A 212 1.17 -8.46 -14.97
C LEU A 212 2.69 -8.69 -14.97
N GLU A 213 3.51 -7.67 -14.72
CA GLU A 213 4.97 -7.75 -14.92
C GLU A 213 5.80 -7.51 -13.65
N GLY A 214 5.16 -7.08 -12.56
CA GLY A 214 5.85 -6.85 -11.29
C GLY A 214 6.07 -8.10 -10.45
N SER A 215 6.33 -7.90 -9.15
CA SER A 215 6.65 -8.98 -8.22
C SER A 215 5.46 -9.79 -7.69
N VAL A 216 4.23 -9.41 -8.06
CA VAL A 216 3.00 -10.17 -7.76
C VAL A 216 2.75 -11.20 -8.87
N ASP A 217 2.63 -12.47 -8.49
CA ASP A 217 2.07 -13.50 -9.37
C ASP A 217 0.55 -13.28 -9.51
N MET A 218 0.19 -12.40 -10.44
CA MET A 218 -1.20 -12.01 -10.64
C MET A 218 -2.07 -13.18 -11.13
N TYR A 219 -1.47 -14.16 -11.81
CA TYR A 219 -2.17 -15.38 -12.21
C TYR A 219 -2.65 -16.16 -10.98
N GLU A 220 -1.75 -16.48 -10.05
CA GLU A 220 -2.12 -17.24 -8.84
C GLU A 220 -3.05 -16.45 -7.91
N VAL A 221 -2.88 -15.12 -7.82
CA VAL A 221 -3.80 -14.25 -7.08
C VAL A 221 -5.22 -14.33 -7.65
N VAL A 222 -5.38 -14.07 -8.96
CA VAL A 222 -6.72 -14.05 -9.60
C VAL A 222 -7.34 -15.44 -9.55
N ARG A 223 -6.55 -16.49 -9.74
CA ARG A 223 -6.99 -17.88 -9.59
C ARG A 223 -7.49 -18.18 -8.17
N ALA A 224 -6.76 -17.78 -7.14
CA ALA A 224 -7.17 -17.99 -5.75
C ALA A 224 -8.49 -17.25 -5.43
N LEU A 225 -8.65 -16.01 -5.90
CA LEU A 225 -9.90 -15.25 -5.75
C LEU A 225 -11.08 -15.89 -6.49
N LEU A 226 -10.88 -16.40 -7.71
CA LEU A 226 -11.92 -17.11 -8.46
C LEU A 226 -12.37 -18.41 -7.77
N LEU A 227 -11.43 -19.15 -7.20
CA LEU A 227 -11.74 -20.35 -6.42
C LEU A 227 -12.52 -19.99 -5.14
N GLU A 228 -12.19 -18.88 -4.48
CA GLU A 228 -12.94 -18.39 -3.33
C GLU A 228 -14.37 -17.97 -3.72
N MET A 229 -14.54 -17.17 -4.77
CA MET A 229 -15.87 -16.80 -5.28
C MET A 229 -16.71 -18.02 -5.66
N GLN A 230 -16.08 -19.09 -6.20
CA GLN A 230 -16.75 -20.36 -6.47
C GLN A 230 -17.23 -21.05 -5.18
N LYS A 231 -16.40 -21.10 -4.12
CA LYS A 231 -16.81 -21.64 -2.81
C LYS A 231 -18.01 -20.88 -2.25
N ARG A 232 -17.98 -19.55 -2.29
CA ARG A 232 -19.10 -18.70 -1.83
C ARG A 232 -20.38 -18.95 -2.64
N ARG A 233 -20.25 -19.08 -3.96
CA ARG A 233 -21.39 -19.38 -4.85
C ARG A 233 -22.00 -20.75 -4.54
N MET A 234 -21.20 -21.78 -4.27
CA MET A 234 -21.67 -23.11 -3.83
C MET A 234 -22.37 -23.08 -2.47
N ARG A 235 -21.96 -22.17 -1.58
CA ARG A 235 -22.61 -21.91 -0.28
C ARG A 235 -23.86 -21.02 -0.39
N ALA A 236 -24.26 -20.62 -1.61
CA ALA A 236 -25.37 -19.70 -1.86
C ALA A 236 -25.25 -18.36 -1.10
N GLU A 237 -24.03 -17.88 -0.88
CA GLU A 237 -23.81 -16.58 -0.25
C GLU A 237 -24.29 -15.45 -1.17
N PRO A 238 -25.05 -14.47 -0.64
CA PRO A 238 -25.55 -13.35 -1.45
C PRO A 238 -24.42 -12.49 -2.01
N HIS A 239 -23.28 -12.42 -1.30
CA HIS A 239 -22.10 -11.62 -1.65
C HIS A 239 -20.95 -12.49 -2.15
N TRP A 240 -21.27 -13.46 -3.01
CA TRP A 240 -20.27 -14.38 -3.55
C TRP A 240 -19.28 -13.72 -4.51
N GLN A 241 -19.65 -12.61 -5.14
CA GLN A 241 -18.76 -11.83 -6.02
C GLN A 241 -17.88 -10.89 -5.19
N LEU A 242 -16.61 -10.82 -5.58
CA LEU A 242 -15.65 -9.87 -5.02
C LEU A 242 -15.47 -8.70 -5.99
N PRO A 243 -15.82 -7.46 -5.59
CA PRO A 243 -15.47 -6.29 -6.38
C PRO A 243 -13.94 -6.09 -6.34
N PHE A 244 -13.38 -5.69 -7.47
CA PHE A 244 -11.98 -5.30 -7.55
C PHE A 244 -11.80 -4.03 -8.39
N ARG A 245 -10.66 -3.36 -8.20
CA ARG A 245 -10.19 -2.27 -9.06
C ARG A 245 -8.71 -2.47 -9.42
N PRO A 246 -8.22 -1.92 -10.55
CA PRO A 246 -6.80 -1.99 -10.94
C PRO A 246 -5.89 -1.14 -10.03
N ASP A 247 -6.47 -0.40 -9.09
CA ASP A 247 -5.80 0.51 -8.17
C ASP A 247 -5.02 1.62 -8.88
N HIS A 248 -3.70 1.54 -8.94
CA HIS A 248 -2.82 2.50 -9.60
C HIS A 248 -2.51 2.09 -11.04
N GLY A 249 -2.10 3.05 -11.86
CA GLY A 249 -1.56 2.80 -13.19
C GLY A 249 -0.50 3.85 -13.54
N HIS A 250 0.37 3.53 -14.50
CA HIS A 250 1.37 4.48 -14.98
C HIS A 250 0.72 5.67 -15.69
N THR A 251 1.34 6.84 -15.58
CA THR A 251 1.06 7.96 -16.48
C THR A 251 1.69 7.64 -17.83
N MET A 252 0.88 7.58 -18.88
CA MET A 252 1.30 7.16 -20.22
C MET A 252 0.46 7.82 -21.30
N MET A 253 1.00 7.85 -22.53
CA MET A 253 0.32 8.43 -23.70
C MET A 253 -0.16 9.86 -23.41
N ASP A 254 -1.38 10.21 -23.80
CA ASP A 254 -1.97 11.55 -23.59
C ASP A 254 -2.01 11.99 -22.13
N ASP A 255 -1.95 11.06 -21.16
CA ASP A 255 -1.90 11.44 -19.73
C ASP A 255 -0.57 12.10 -19.34
N LEU A 256 0.52 11.92 -20.12
CA LEU A 256 1.81 12.60 -19.90
C LEU A 256 1.77 14.09 -20.25
N GLU A 257 0.80 14.51 -21.07
CA GLU A 257 0.62 15.92 -21.47
C GLU A 257 -0.41 16.65 -20.60
N LYS A 258 -1.06 15.94 -19.67
CA LYS A 258 -2.09 16.50 -18.79
C LYS A 258 -1.47 16.94 -17.47
N GLU A 259 -2.14 17.88 -16.82
CA GLU A 259 -1.87 18.18 -15.42
C GLU A 259 -2.00 16.90 -14.58
N PRO A 260 -1.03 16.61 -13.68
CA PRO A 260 -1.09 15.43 -12.82
C PRO A 260 -2.38 15.41 -11.99
N PRO A 261 -3.00 14.24 -11.79
CA PRO A 261 -4.16 14.13 -10.92
C PRO A 261 -3.79 14.50 -9.48
N GLU A 262 -4.75 15.02 -8.72
CA GLU A 262 -4.58 15.32 -7.28
C GLU A 262 -4.06 14.10 -6.49
N ASN A 263 -4.45 12.90 -6.92
CA ASN A 263 -3.96 11.62 -6.44
C ASN A 263 -3.00 11.00 -7.47
N PRO A 264 -1.68 11.03 -7.23
CA PRO A 264 -0.70 10.41 -8.11
C PRO A 264 -0.99 8.92 -8.35
N GLY A 265 -0.72 8.44 -9.57
CA GLY A 265 -1.04 7.05 -9.98
C GLY A 265 -2.51 6.82 -10.38
N TYR A 266 -3.35 7.86 -10.37
CA TYR A 266 -4.77 7.79 -10.77
C TYR A 266 -5.07 8.33 -12.18
N SER A 267 -4.05 8.40 -13.04
CA SER A 267 -4.22 8.67 -14.46
C SER A 267 -5.21 7.67 -15.11
N GLY A 268 -5.81 8.06 -16.22
CA GLY A 268 -6.90 7.30 -16.83
C GLY A 268 -6.41 6.10 -17.63
N ILE A 269 -5.42 6.33 -18.50
CA ILE A 269 -4.96 5.38 -19.51
C ILE A 269 -4.25 4.19 -18.86
N GLY A 270 -3.32 4.43 -17.93
CA GLY A 270 -2.61 3.35 -17.25
C GLY A 270 -3.52 2.43 -16.44
N ARG A 271 -4.49 3.00 -15.70
CA ARG A 271 -5.47 2.20 -14.93
C ARG A 271 -6.43 1.45 -15.85
N MET A 272 -6.84 2.06 -16.96
CA MET A 272 -7.66 1.40 -17.97
C MET A 272 -6.93 0.20 -18.60
N ARG A 273 -5.64 0.36 -18.94
CA ARG A 273 -4.79 -0.74 -19.41
C ARG A 273 -4.73 -1.87 -18.38
N GLY A 274 -4.41 -1.57 -17.12
CA GLY A 274 -4.36 -2.56 -16.04
C GLY A 274 -5.68 -3.30 -15.85
N LEU A 275 -6.80 -2.59 -15.89
CA LEU A 275 -8.13 -3.21 -15.83
C LEU A 275 -8.39 -4.15 -17.03
N ALA A 276 -7.94 -3.78 -18.23
CA ALA A 276 -8.07 -4.62 -19.42
C ALA A 276 -7.23 -5.91 -19.31
N GLU A 277 -6.00 -5.80 -18.82
CA GLU A 277 -5.10 -6.93 -18.54
C GLU A 277 -5.73 -7.90 -17.52
N LEU A 278 -6.19 -7.38 -16.38
CA LEU A 278 -6.83 -8.16 -15.32
C LEU A 278 -8.11 -8.85 -15.80
N ARG A 279 -8.94 -8.17 -16.59
CA ARG A 279 -10.16 -8.74 -17.17
C ARG A 279 -9.86 -9.91 -18.11
N GLY A 280 -8.82 -9.76 -18.95
CA GLY A 280 -8.36 -10.84 -19.84
C GLY A 280 -7.86 -12.05 -19.07
N LEU A 281 -7.02 -11.82 -18.07
CA LEU A 281 -6.49 -12.85 -17.17
C LEU A 281 -7.62 -13.59 -16.43
N GLN A 282 -8.53 -12.84 -15.80
CA GLN A 282 -9.70 -13.38 -15.11
C GLN A 282 -10.55 -14.26 -16.03
N LEU A 283 -10.87 -13.77 -17.24
CA LEU A 283 -11.68 -14.53 -18.21
C LEU A 283 -11.01 -15.84 -18.62
N GLY A 284 -9.69 -15.80 -18.89
CA GLY A 284 -8.93 -16.98 -19.25
C GLY A 284 -8.91 -18.04 -18.14
N ILE A 285 -8.66 -17.62 -16.90
CA ILE A 285 -8.65 -18.52 -15.74
C ILE A 285 -10.06 -19.05 -15.44
N ALA A 286 -11.09 -18.21 -15.47
CA ALA A 286 -12.47 -18.64 -15.23
C ALA A 286 -12.88 -19.77 -16.18
N ARG A 287 -12.60 -19.60 -17.49
CA ARG A 287 -12.90 -20.64 -18.50
C ARG A 287 -12.12 -21.93 -18.28
N SER A 288 -10.86 -21.85 -17.85
CA SER A 288 -10.06 -23.06 -17.57
C SER A 288 -10.54 -23.81 -16.32
N LEU A 289 -11.17 -23.11 -15.38
CA LEU A 289 -11.83 -23.69 -14.20
C LEU A 289 -13.27 -24.18 -14.47
N GLY A 290 -13.78 -24.02 -15.69
CA GLY A 290 -15.16 -24.38 -16.05
C GLY A 290 -16.23 -23.46 -15.45
N GLN A 291 -15.87 -22.21 -15.12
CA GLN A 291 -16.77 -21.17 -14.62
C GLN A 291 -17.39 -20.33 -15.75
#